data_AF-A0AAJ7VYF9-F1
#
_entry.id   AF-A0AAJ7VYF9-F1
#
_cell.length_a   1.000
_cell.length_b   1.000
_cell.length_c   1.000
_cell.angle_alpha   90.00
_cell.angle_beta   90.00
_cell.angle_gamma   90.00
#
_symmetry.space_group_name_H-M   'P 1'
#
loop_
_entity.id
_entity.type
_entity.pdbx_description
1 polymer ?
#
loop_
_entity_poly.entity_id
_entity_poly.type
_entity_poly.pdbx_seq_one_letter_code
_entity_poly.pdbx_strand_id
1 'polypeptide(L)'
;MDKEKSSSPTQHDDNQNDSTSHISLLDLPIEILLHICSFLDASTLVHGLGLVCKHFHQILLDDSLWKVRISQIWPNTGFPVLPPASCICLPAEDDELFWKLSCVAIERQTLLWRNSVERDSMENVFLDNVHYGTIDGVLLMRDGTVCISGARDRSLVYWTLPTEENKFVKSMAVELAHEGWIWDLTAIDNTVYSCSWDRTVKAWELTNTGLTHLTTYEMIVSGALLCVTSCSDLPIFATGSFSKTVLVFDPRKGYSPIARYQPHNRAVIRLSMNSDYILSASEDKSVSIWDQRAGRIMKTVMISKESFPMSVSMNKGIVYVGDSGAKLHVLNPKKDFELKKCYTTKHEKAITGLHVAPGCLITGSLDKTVIIWSPTDPPQHVETLTSPYGEVPSVKNIVYFIRSTI
;
A
#
# COMPACT_ATOMS: atom_id res chain seq x y z
N MET A 1 13.76 -10.78 -80.67
CA MET A 1 13.33 -12.07 -80.13
C MET A 1 14.46 -13.06 -80.31
N ASP A 2 15.24 -13.15 -79.24
CA ASP A 2 15.88 -14.34 -78.68
C ASP A 2 16.85 -15.13 -79.55
N LYS A 3 18.15 -14.96 -79.25
CA LYS A 3 18.98 -16.07 -78.76
C LYS A 3 20.25 -15.54 -78.09
N GLU A 4 20.41 -15.97 -76.84
CA GLU A 4 21.44 -15.63 -75.87
C GLU A 4 22.83 -16.13 -76.28
N LYS A 5 23.84 -15.34 -75.92
CA LYS A 5 25.26 -15.70 -75.95
C LYS A 5 25.58 -16.58 -74.74
N SER A 6 26.15 -17.74 -75.02
CA SER A 6 26.88 -18.58 -74.07
C SER A 6 28.27 -18.00 -73.80
N SER A 7 28.59 -17.71 -72.53
CA SER A 7 29.96 -17.70 -72.03
C SER A 7 29.96 -17.83 -70.52
N SER A 8 30.34 -19.02 -70.04
CA SER A 8 30.69 -19.32 -68.66
C SER A 8 31.93 -18.55 -68.20
N PRO A 9 32.04 -18.24 -66.89
CA PRO A 9 33.31 -18.41 -66.21
C PRO A 9 33.16 -19.30 -64.97
N THR A 10 33.97 -20.36 -65.00
CA THR A 10 34.76 -20.97 -63.93
C THR A 10 34.50 -20.53 -62.48
N GLN A 11 34.22 -21.56 -61.68
CA GLN A 11 34.30 -21.63 -60.23
C GLN A 11 35.56 -20.96 -59.67
N HIS A 12 35.36 -19.99 -58.78
CA HIS A 12 36.32 -19.67 -57.73
C HIS A 12 35.75 -20.24 -56.43
N ASP A 13 36.27 -21.41 -56.04
CA ASP A 13 36.19 -21.93 -54.67
C ASP A 13 37.09 -21.03 -53.79
N ASP A 14 36.52 -19.96 -53.27
CA ASP A 14 37.05 -19.26 -52.10
C ASP A 14 36.15 -19.56 -50.91
N ASN A 15 36.15 -20.82 -50.48
CA ASN A 15 35.79 -21.19 -49.10
C ASN A 15 36.92 -20.74 -48.17
N GLN A 16 37.04 -19.43 -47.98
CA GLN A 16 37.70 -18.90 -46.80
C GLN A 16 36.75 -19.14 -45.62
N ASN A 17 37.10 -20.15 -44.82
CA ASN A 17 36.63 -20.30 -43.44
C ASN A 17 37.03 -19.07 -42.63
N ASP A 18 36.28 -17.99 -42.76
CA ASP A 18 36.16 -17.00 -41.69
C ASP A 18 35.17 -17.57 -40.66
N SER A 19 35.65 -18.58 -39.92
CA SER A 19 35.05 -18.92 -38.64
C SER A 19 35.44 -17.82 -37.66
N THR A 20 34.87 -16.63 -37.82
CA THR A 20 34.68 -15.73 -36.70
C THR A 20 33.90 -16.56 -35.68
N SER A 21 34.59 -17.04 -34.66
CA SER A 21 33.97 -17.73 -33.54
C SER A 21 33.06 -16.70 -32.87
N HIS A 22 31.83 -16.57 -33.38
CA HIS A 22 30.80 -15.74 -32.82
C HIS A 22 30.47 -16.38 -31.48
N ILE A 23 31.13 -15.90 -30.42
CA ILE A 23 30.84 -16.27 -29.05
C ILE A 23 29.36 -15.94 -28.85
N SER A 24 28.54 -16.98 -28.77
CA SER A 24 27.12 -16.83 -28.54
C SER A 24 26.88 -16.70 -27.03
N LEU A 25 25.78 -16.07 -26.65
CA LEU A 25 25.37 -16.01 -25.23
C LEU A 25 25.14 -17.40 -24.62
N LEU A 26 24.98 -18.45 -25.44
CA LEU A 26 24.81 -19.84 -25.00
C LEU A 26 26.13 -20.51 -24.63
N ASP A 27 27.26 -19.98 -25.12
CA ASP A 27 28.60 -20.54 -24.86
C ASP A 27 29.21 -19.96 -23.56
N LEU A 28 28.52 -18.99 -22.95
CA LEU A 28 28.95 -18.37 -21.70
C LEU A 28 28.61 -19.25 -20.50
N PRO A 29 29.50 -19.32 -19.48
CA PRO A 29 29.15 -19.83 -18.16
C PRO A 29 27.91 -19.11 -17.61
N ILE A 30 27.06 -19.87 -16.90
CA ILE A 30 25.80 -19.35 -16.39
C ILE A 30 26.00 -18.14 -15.49
N GLU A 31 27.09 -18.10 -14.70
CA GLU A 31 27.41 -16.99 -13.80
C GLU A 31 27.65 -15.67 -14.56
N ILE A 32 28.31 -15.74 -15.72
CA ILE A 32 28.55 -14.57 -16.57
C ILE A 32 27.25 -14.11 -17.22
N LEU A 33 26.43 -15.06 -17.69
CA LEU A 33 25.11 -14.75 -18.22
C LEU A 33 24.21 -14.08 -17.16
N LEU A 34 24.21 -14.59 -15.93
CA LEU A 34 23.47 -13.99 -14.81
C LEU A 34 23.99 -12.60 -14.45
N HIS A 35 25.31 -12.39 -14.53
CA HIS A 35 25.90 -11.07 -14.35
C HIS A 35 25.45 -10.10 -15.45
N ILE A 36 25.43 -10.50 -16.72
CA ILE A 36 24.87 -9.70 -17.81
C ILE A 36 23.38 -9.39 -17.55
N CYS A 37 22.61 -10.39 -17.11
CA CYS A 37 21.20 -10.20 -16.76
C CYS A 37 20.99 -9.20 -15.62
N SER A 38 21.95 -9.04 -14.71
CA SER A 38 21.84 -8.05 -13.62
C SER A 38 21.84 -6.60 -14.10
N PHE A 39 22.36 -6.32 -15.30
CA PHE A 39 22.35 -4.98 -15.91
C PHE A 39 21.10 -4.70 -16.77
N LEU A 40 20.31 -5.72 -17.08
CA LEU A 40 19.08 -5.60 -17.87
C LEU A 40 17.88 -5.42 -16.94
N ASP A 41 16.86 -4.69 -17.38
CA ASP A 41 15.59 -4.57 -16.66
C ASP A 41 14.88 -5.92 -16.55
N ALA A 42 14.19 -6.16 -15.44
CA ALA A 42 13.42 -7.38 -15.24
C ALA A 42 12.40 -7.60 -16.39
N SER A 43 11.75 -6.53 -16.86
CA SER A 43 10.79 -6.59 -17.97
C SER A 43 11.44 -7.16 -19.25
N THR A 44 12.64 -6.69 -19.58
CA THR A 44 13.41 -7.13 -20.76
C THR A 44 13.85 -8.59 -20.62
N LEU A 45 14.18 -9.04 -19.41
CA LEU A 45 14.48 -10.45 -19.15
C LEU A 45 13.23 -11.33 -19.35
N VAL A 46 12.10 -10.91 -18.80
CA VAL A 46 10.83 -11.68 -18.86
C VAL A 46 10.26 -11.76 -20.26
N HIS A 47 10.11 -10.60 -20.92
CA HIS A 47 9.41 -10.46 -22.19
C HIS A 47 10.34 -10.47 -23.42
N GLY A 48 11.66 -10.36 -23.21
CA GLY A 48 12.66 -10.49 -24.25
C GLY A 48 13.42 -11.81 -24.12
N LEU A 49 14.40 -11.86 -23.22
CA LEU A 49 15.40 -12.94 -23.14
C LEU A 49 14.77 -14.32 -22.93
N GLY A 50 13.74 -14.42 -22.08
CA GLY A 50 13.02 -15.67 -21.81
C GLY A 50 12.23 -16.24 -22.99
N LEU A 51 12.03 -15.47 -24.07
CA LEU A 51 11.37 -15.91 -25.30
C LEU A 51 12.35 -16.28 -26.42
N VAL A 52 13.64 -15.97 -26.25
CA VAL A 52 14.68 -16.19 -27.28
C VAL A 52 15.00 -17.68 -27.44
N CYS A 53 15.17 -18.42 -26.34
CA CYS A 53 15.45 -19.86 -26.40
C CYS A 53 14.99 -20.61 -25.14
N LYS A 54 14.85 -21.94 -25.25
CA LYS A 54 14.44 -22.81 -24.14
C LYS A 54 15.41 -22.79 -22.96
N HIS A 55 16.71 -22.63 -23.24
CA HIS A 55 17.73 -22.59 -22.19
C HIS A 55 17.61 -21.34 -21.32
N PHE A 56 17.49 -20.15 -21.93
CA PHE A 56 17.25 -18.91 -21.18
C PHE A 56 15.91 -18.92 -20.46
N HIS A 57 14.88 -19.53 -21.06
CA HIS A 57 13.60 -19.73 -20.39
C HIS A 57 13.77 -20.55 -19.11
N GLN A 58 14.50 -21.67 -19.15
CA GLN A 58 14.77 -22.51 -17.98
C GLN A 58 15.59 -21.79 -16.90
N ILE A 59 16.58 -20.98 -17.28
CA ILE A 59 17.37 -20.19 -16.33
C ILE A 59 16.49 -19.15 -15.63
N LEU A 60 15.65 -18.45 -16.39
CA LEU A 60 14.77 -17.39 -15.85
C LEU A 60 13.53 -17.94 -15.11
N LEU A 61 13.26 -19.24 -15.20
CA LEU A 61 12.27 -19.92 -14.38
C LEU A 61 12.74 -20.13 -12.95
N ASP A 62 14.05 -20.07 -12.68
CA ASP A 62 14.56 -20.22 -11.32
C ASP A 62 14.25 -18.97 -10.47
N ASP A 63 13.48 -19.17 -9.41
CA ASP A 63 13.15 -18.17 -8.40
C ASP A 63 14.38 -17.59 -7.68
N SER A 64 15.47 -18.34 -7.59
CA SER A 64 16.67 -17.93 -6.87
C SER A 64 17.25 -16.62 -7.42
N LEU A 65 17.24 -16.46 -8.75
CA LEU A 65 17.67 -15.25 -9.45
C LEU A 65 16.83 -14.04 -9.04
N TRP A 66 15.51 -14.19 -9.09
CA TRP A 66 14.58 -13.10 -8.79
C TRP A 66 14.63 -12.71 -7.31
N LYS A 67 14.82 -13.68 -6.41
CA LYS A 67 15.05 -13.44 -4.97
C LYS A 67 16.33 -12.63 -4.73
N VAL A 68 17.44 -13.01 -5.37
CA VAL A 68 18.71 -12.27 -5.27
C VAL A 68 18.54 -10.86 -5.83
N ARG A 69 17.88 -10.72 -6.98
CA ARG A 69 17.65 -9.42 -7.60
C ARG A 69 16.83 -8.48 -6.71
N ILE A 70 15.72 -8.94 -6.13
CA ILE A 70 14.96 -8.16 -5.14
C ILE A 70 15.83 -7.80 -3.92
N SER A 71 16.63 -8.73 -3.42
CA SER A 71 17.51 -8.45 -2.27
C SER A 71 18.54 -7.36 -2.59
N GLN A 72 18.99 -7.28 -3.84
CA GLN A 72 19.92 -6.24 -4.31
C GLN A 72 19.25 -4.86 -4.46
N ILE A 73 17.94 -4.80 -4.74
CA ILE A 73 17.18 -3.53 -4.71
C ILE A 73 17.21 -2.93 -3.29
N TRP A 74 17.24 -3.79 -2.27
CA TRP A 74 17.27 -3.37 -0.87
C TRP A 74 18.44 -3.98 -0.08
N PRO A 75 19.69 -3.54 -0.33
CA PRO A 75 20.91 -4.19 0.15
C PRO A 75 21.08 -4.19 1.68
N ASN A 76 20.31 -3.36 2.40
CA ASN A 76 20.37 -3.20 3.86
C ASN A 76 19.09 -3.66 4.57
N THR A 77 18.30 -4.52 3.95
CA THR A 77 17.08 -5.03 4.59
C THR A 77 17.41 -6.13 5.58
N GLY A 78 17.44 -5.78 6.87
CA GLY A 78 17.41 -6.78 7.95
C GLY A 78 16.05 -7.48 8.10
N PHE A 79 15.13 -7.30 7.14
CA PHE A 79 13.73 -7.67 7.23
C PHE A 79 13.16 -8.02 5.85
N PRO A 80 12.22 -8.97 5.75
CA PRO A 80 11.55 -9.25 4.50
C PRO A 80 10.58 -8.11 4.16
N VAL A 81 10.95 -7.30 3.16
CA VAL A 81 10.12 -6.19 2.59
C VAL A 81 8.92 -6.74 1.82
N LEU A 82 9.10 -7.91 1.20
CA LEU A 82 8.02 -8.73 0.70
C LEU A 82 7.62 -9.71 1.79
N PRO A 83 6.33 -10.06 1.93
CA PRO A 83 5.98 -11.22 2.73
C PRO A 83 6.79 -12.41 2.20
N PRO A 84 7.47 -13.20 3.06
CA PRO A 84 8.01 -14.47 2.60
C PRO A 84 6.84 -15.26 2.00
N ALA A 85 7.10 -16.01 0.92
CA ALA A 85 6.10 -16.78 0.17
C ALA A 85 5.20 -17.67 1.05
N SER A 86 5.58 -17.92 2.31
CA SER A 86 4.86 -18.71 3.30
C SER A 86 3.87 -17.94 4.19
N CYS A 87 3.41 -16.74 3.85
CA CYS A 87 2.67 -15.90 4.81
C CYS A 87 1.47 -15.11 4.27
N ILE A 88 0.76 -15.57 3.24
CA ILE A 88 -0.59 -15.08 2.92
C ILE A 88 -1.49 -16.29 2.75
N CYS A 89 -2.35 -16.55 3.74
CA CYS A 89 -3.32 -17.64 3.68
C CYS A 89 -4.45 -17.27 2.71
N LEU A 90 -4.27 -17.56 1.42
CA LEU A 90 -5.36 -18.18 0.68
C LEU A 90 -5.48 -19.64 1.16
N PRO A 91 -6.66 -20.28 1.02
CA PRO A 91 -6.81 -21.67 1.43
C PRO A 91 -5.78 -22.52 0.69
N ALA A 92 -5.15 -23.44 1.42
CA ALA A 92 -4.16 -24.37 0.93
C ALA A 92 -4.58 -24.98 -0.41
N GLU A 93 -3.90 -24.56 -1.48
CA GLU A 93 -3.38 -25.34 -2.61
C GLU A 93 -2.69 -24.32 -3.56
N ASP A 94 -1.36 -24.44 -3.69
CA ASP A 94 -0.43 -23.69 -4.55
C ASP A 94 -0.05 -22.23 -4.18
N ASP A 95 0.79 -22.12 -3.12
CA ASP A 95 1.58 -20.94 -2.74
C ASP A 95 2.79 -20.69 -3.69
N GLU A 96 2.57 -20.09 -4.87
CA GLU A 96 3.67 -19.50 -5.66
C GLU A 96 3.53 -17.98 -5.73
N LEU A 97 4.21 -17.28 -4.82
CA LEU A 97 4.54 -15.87 -5.04
C LEU A 97 5.34 -15.82 -6.35
N PHE A 98 4.77 -15.28 -7.43
CA PHE A 98 5.46 -15.15 -8.71
C PHE A 98 6.60 -14.12 -8.59
N TRP A 99 7.77 -14.57 -8.15
CA TRP A 99 8.95 -13.71 -7.92
C TRP A 99 9.30 -12.91 -9.16
N LYS A 100 9.23 -13.56 -10.31
CA LYS A 100 9.42 -12.95 -11.63
C LYS A 100 8.54 -11.72 -11.86
N LEU A 101 7.22 -11.86 -11.69
CA LEU A 101 6.27 -10.75 -11.89
C LEU A 101 6.40 -9.69 -10.79
N SER A 102 6.66 -10.12 -9.56
CA SER A 102 6.88 -9.22 -8.42
C SER A 102 8.10 -8.33 -8.63
N CYS A 103 9.21 -8.88 -9.12
CA CYS A 103 10.40 -8.12 -9.50
C CYS A 103 10.08 -7.06 -10.56
N VAL A 104 9.40 -7.47 -11.64
CA VAL A 104 9.02 -6.56 -12.73
C VAL A 104 8.15 -5.42 -12.21
N ALA A 105 7.15 -5.73 -11.37
CA ALA A 105 6.26 -4.73 -10.79
C ALA A 105 7.02 -3.75 -9.87
N ILE A 106 7.89 -4.24 -8.99
CA ILE A 106 8.68 -3.40 -8.08
C ILE A 106 9.65 -2.49 -8.85
N GLU A 107 10.36 -3.04 -9.84
CA GLU A 107 11.29 -2.24 -10.65
C GLU A 107 10.55 -1.16 -11.42
N ARG A 108 9.44 -1.51 -12.08
CA ARG A 108 8.59 -0.56 -12.78
C ARG A 108 8.06 0.52 -11.84
N GLN A 109 7.55 0.14 -10.67
CA GLN A 109 7.08 1.11 -9.68
C GLN A 109 8.20 2.02 -9.18
N THR A 110 9.40 1.47 -8.95
CA THR A 110 10.56 2.24 -8.49
C THR A 110 11.04 3.22 -9.57
N LEU A 111 10.99 2.83 -10.85
CA LEU A 111 11.29 3.68 -11.98
C LEU A 111 10.29 4.83 -12.10
N LEU A 112 8.98 4.55 -12.00
CA LEU A 112 7.93 5.58 -12.01
C LEU A 112 8.14 6.64 -10.91
N TRP A 113 8.60 6.23 -9.72
CA TRP A 113 8.87 7.18 -8.63
C TRP A 113 10.17 7.95 -8.76
N ARG A 114 11.23 7.34 -9.33
CA ARG A 114 12.57 7.94 -9.41
C ARG A 114 12.79 8.77 -10.67
N ASN A 115 12.14 8.41 -11.77
CA ASN A 115 12.41 9.01 -13.06
C ASN A 115 11.45 10.17 -13.31
N SER A 116 11.99 11.38 -13.44
CA SER A 116 11.22 12.59 -13.67
C SER A 116 10.46 12.57 -15.00
N VAL A 117 10.92 11.81 -16.00
CA VAL A 117 10.27 11.73 -17.32
C VAL A 117 9.02 10.83 -17.28
N GLU A 118 9.05 9.75 -16.51
CA GLU A 118 7.87 8.90 -16.31
C GLU A 118 6.88 9.50 -15.30
N ARG A 119 7.33 10.45 -14.46
CA ARG A 119 6.44 11.27 -13.62
C ARG A 119 5.40 12.04 -14.44
N ASP A 120 5.74 12.43 -15.66
CA ASP A 120 4.81 13.13 -16.56
C ASP A 120 3.66 12.22 -17.04
N SER A 121 3.74 10.90 -16.79
CA SER A 121 2.60 9.98 -16.97
C SER A 121 1.66 9.93 -15.75
N MET A 122 1.96 10.65 -14.67
CA MET A 122 1.08 10.73 -13.51
C MET A 122 -0.08 11.67 -13.80
N GLU A 123 -1.27 11.11 -13.93
CA GLU A 123 -2.48 11.91 -14.11
C GLU A 123 -2.96 12.44 -12.76
N ASN A 124 -3.01 13.76 -12.63
CA ASN A 124 -3.65 14.41 -11.51
C ASN A 124 -5.15 14.55 -11.80
N VAL A 125 -5.97 13.74 -11.14
CA VAL A 125 -7.43 13.84 -11.24
C VAL A 125 -7.90 14.88 -10.23
N PHE A 126 -8.45 15.99 -10.74
CA PHE A 126 -9.01 17.06 -9.92
C PHE A 126 -10.53 17.01 -9.97
N LEU A 127 -11.14 17.14 -8.80
CA LEU A 127 -12.58 17.21 -8.64
C LEU A 127 -12.90 18.40 -7.73
N ASP A 128 -13.58 19.38 -8.30
CA ASP A 128 -13.98 20.58 -7.58
C ASP A 128 -15.37 20.42 -6.96
N ASN A 129 -15.59 21.10 -5.84
CA ASN A 129 -16.89 21.20 -5.14
C ASN A 129 -17.52 19.85 -4.77
N VAL A 130 -16.65 18.89 -4.52
CA VAL A 130 -16.97 17.55 -4.06
C VAL A 130 -17.56 17.55 -2.65
N HIS A 131 -16.85 18.20 -1.74
CA HIS A 131 -17.17 18.29 -0.33
C HIS A 131 -17.03 19.76 0.05
N TYR A 132 -17.93 20.25 0.91
CA TYR A 132 -17.84 21.61 1.45
C TYR A 132 -17.03 21.68 2.75
N GLY A 133 -16.63 20.52 3.28
CA GLY A 133 -15.83 20.38 4.49
C GLY A 133 -14.55 19.60 4.26
N THR A 134 -13.72 19.52 5.29
CA THR A 134 -12.45 18.78 5.22
C THR A 134 -12.71 17.29 5.08
N ILE A 135 -11.94 16.63 4.21
CA ILE A 135 -11.98 15.18 4.01
C ILE A 135 -11.04 14.55 5.03
N ASP A 136 -11.55 13.76 5.96
CA ASP A 136 -10.72 13.06 6.97
C ASP A 136 -10.63 11.55 6.68
N GLY A 137 -11.64 10.98 6.01
CA GLY A 137 -11.70 9.57 5.61
C GLY A 137 -11.60 9.39 4.11
N VAL A 138 -10.72 8.50 3.66
CA VAL A 138 -10.57 8.11 2.25
C VAL A 138 -10.42 6.60 2.18
N LEU A 139 -10.95 6.00 1.11
CA LEU A 139 -10.82 4.59 0.82
C LEU A 139 -10.76 4.36 -0.70
N LEU A 140 -9.80 3.54 -1.13
CA LEU A 140 -9.74 3.01 -2.49
C LEU A 140 -10.18 1.57 -2.53
N MET A 141 -10.97 1.22 -3.54
CA MET A 141 -11.55 -0.11 -3.74
C MET A 141 -11.45 -0.53 -5.21
N ARG A 142 -11.68 -1.82 -5.47
CA ARG A 142 -11.69 -2.42 -6.81
C ARG A 142 -10.39 -2.08 -7.59
N ASP A 143 -9.26 -2.42 -6.99
CA ASP A 143 -7.92 -2.21 -7.55
C ASP A 143 -7.62 -0.76 -7.98
N GLY A 144 -8.21 0.21 -7.27
CA GLY A 144 -7.97 1.63 -7.52
C GLY A 144 -8.87 2.24 -8.59
N THR A 145 -9.89 1.53 -9.06
CA THR A 145 -10.90 2.10 -9.98
C THR A 145 -11.96 2.93 -9.25
N VAL A 146 -12.18 2.66 -7.96
CA VAL A 146 -13.19 3.34 -7.14
C VAL A 146 -12.53 4.02 -5.96
N CYS A 147 -12.88 5.29 -5.75
CA CYS A 147 -12.54 6.04 -4.54
C CYS A 147 -13.80 6.40 -3.76
N ILE A 148 -13.70 6.39 -2.44
CA ILE A 148 -14.75 6.86 -1.54
C ILE A 148 -14.12 7.85 -0.57
N SER A 149 -14.76 9.01 -0.44
CA SER A 149 -14.36 10.08 0.47
C SER A 149 -15.44 10.33 1.50
N GLY A 150 -15.03 10.62 2.73
CA GLY A 150 -15.89 11.00 3.84
C GLY A 150 -15.35 12.26 4.50
N ALA A 151 -16.24 13.23 4.69
CA ALA A 151 -15.86 14.56 5.14
C ALA A 151 -16.63 15.03 6.39
N ARG A 152 -16.17 16.14 6.97
CA ARG A 152 -16.85 16.86 8.07
C ARG A 152 -18.17 17.49 7.66
N ASP A 153 -18.42 17.50 6.37
CA ASP A 153 -19.66 17.93 5.74
C ASP A 153 -20.78 16.87 5.90
N ARG A 154 -20.47 15.75 6.58
CA ARG A 154 -21.35 14.63 6.91
C ARG A 154 -21.83 13.82 5.71
N SER A 155 -21.25 14.07 4.53
CA SER A 155 -21.53 13.34 3.31
C SER A 155 -20.45 12.30 3.04
N LEU A 156 -20.87 11.23 2.36
CA LEU A 156 -19.97 10.29 1.69
C LEU A 156 -20.08 10.54 0.21
N VAL A 157 -18.96 10.49 -0.49
CA VAL A 157 -19.00 10.61 -1.94
C VAL A 157 -18.19 9.49 -2.57
N TYR A 158 -18.81 8.85 -3.55
CA TYR A 158 -18.26 7.79 -4.36
C TYR A 158 -17.79 8.36 -5.70
N TRP A 159 -16.63 7.92 -6.17
CA TRP A 159 -16.01 8.33 -7.42
C TRP A 159 -15.53 7.11 -8.18
N THR A 160 -15.80 7.07 -9.48
CA THR A 160 -15.12 6.17 -10.41
C THR A 160 -13.97 6.92 -11.06
N LEU A 161 -12.74 6.46 -10.83
CA LEU A 161 -11.55 7.01 -11.46
C LEU A 161 -11.53 6.63 -12.96
N PRO A 162 -10.98 7.51 -13.80
CA PRO A 162 -10.94 7.25 -15.23
C PRO A 162 -10.06 6.02 -15.50
N THR A 163 -10.54 5.15 -16.38
CA THR A 163 -9.76 4.04 -16.95
C THR A 163 -9.65 4.24 -18.45
N GLU A 164 -8.73 3.52 -19.11
CA GLU A 164 -8.59 3.52 -20.57
C GLU A 164 -9.94 3.32 -21.30
N GLU A 165 -10.83 2.54 -20.69
CA GLU A 165 -12.18 2.24 -21.21
C GLU A 165 -13.24 3.30 -20.86
N ASN A 166 -13.05 4.08 -19.78
CA ASN A 166 -14.03 5.05 -19.31
C ASN A 166 -13.36 6.35 -18.86
N LYS A 167 -13.40 7.36 -19.73
CA LYS A 167 -12.72 8.65 -19.53
C LYS A 167 -13.46 9.63 -18.62
N PHE A 168 -14.69 9.32 -18.21
CA PHE A 168 -15.50 10.22 -17.41
C PHE A 168 -15.47 9.85 -15.93
N VAL A 169 -15.17 10.82 -15.08
CA VAL A 169 -15.34 10.67 -13.63
C VAL A 169 -16.82 10.70 -13.31
N LYS A 170 -17.35 9.57 -12.83
CA LYS A 170 -18.69 9.50 -12.26
C LYS A 170 -18.60 9.73 -10.77
N SER A 171 -19.32 10.73 -10.26
CA SER A 171 -19.44 10.99 -8.83
C SER A 171 -20.88 10.80 -8.37
N MET A 172 -21.05 10.29 -7.16
CA MET A 172 -22.34 10.21 -6.49
C MET A 172 -22.18 10.54 -5.02
N ALA A 173 -22.82 11.61 -4.58
CA ALA A 173 -22.84 12.04 -3.19
C ALA A 173 -24.02 11.41 -2.46
N VAL A 174 -23.75 10.87 -1.28
CA VAL A 174 -24.74 10.54 -0.27
C VAL A 174 -24.74 11.69 0.73
N GLU A 175 -25.62 12.66 0.51
CA GLU A 175 -25.82 13.77 1.42
C GLU A 175 -26.39 13.27 2.75
N LEU A 176 -25.95 13.88 3.87
CA LEU A 176 -26.38 13.51 5.22
C LEU A 176 -26.23 12.01 5.52
N ALA A 177 -25.16 11.40 5.00
CA ALA A 177 -24.80 10.02 5.29
C ALA A 177 -24.73 9.78 6.82
N HIS A 178 -24.25 10.77 7.57
CA HIS A 178 -24.20 10.76 9.03
C HIS A 178 -24.80 12.03 9.65
N GLU A 179 -25.10 11.99 10.96
CA GLU A 179 -25.54 13.18 11.69
C GLU A 179 -24.36 14.04 12.17
N GLY A 180 -23.16 13.46 12.17
CA GLY A 180 -21.90 14.11 12.55
C GLY A 180 -20.78 13.90 11.53
N TRP A 181 -19.61 14.45 11.84
CA TRP A 181 -18.43 14.39 10.97
C TRP A 181 -17.95 12.96 10.75
N ILE A 182 -17.61 12.63 9.50
CA ILE A 182 -17.04 11.33 9.15
C ILE A 182 -15.52 11.43 9.29
N TRP A 183 -14.94 10.59 10.15
CA TRP A 183 -13.53 10.66 10.50
C TRP A 183 -12.64 9.67 9.74
N ASP A 184 -13.17 8.50 9.42
CA ASP A 184 -12.41 7.44 8.77
C ASP A 184 -13.35 6.45 8.06
N LEU A 185 -12.77 5.70 7.13
CA LEU A 185 -13.46 4.75 6.28
C LEU A 185 -12.67 3.44 6.20
N THR A 186 -13.35 2.32 6.16
CA THR A 186 -12.72 1.04 5.85
C THR A 186 -13.66 0.19 5.00
N ALA A 187 -13.17 -0.89 4.41
CA ALA A 187 -14.01 -1.85 3.73
C ALA A 187 -13.65 -3.28 4.09
N ILE A 188 -14.67 -4.12 4.02
CA ILE A 188 -14.57 -5.57 3.99
C ILE A 188 -15.30 -5.99 2.72
N ASP A 189 -14.59 -6.59 1.78
CA ASP A 189 -15.09 -6.93 0.45
C ASP A 189 -15.73 -5.71 -0.25
N ASN A 190 -17.00 -5.79 -0.65
CA ASN A 190 -17.77 -4.69 -1.23
C ASN A 190 -18.55 -3.87 -0.19
N THR A 191 -18.36 -4.11 1.11
CA THR A 191 -19.04 -3.34 2.17
C THR A 191 -18.11 -2.29 2.75
N VAL A 192 -18.54 -1.05 2.72
CA VAL A 192 -17.82 0.12 3.24
C VAL A 192 -18.37 0.47 4.60
N TYR A 193 -17.49 0.71 5.56
CA TYR A 193 -17.83 1.13 6.91
C TYR A 193 -17.33 2.54 7.15
N SER A 194 -18.22 3.44 7.53
CA SER A 194 -17.91 4.83 7.88
C SER A 194 -18.08 5.06 9.37
N CYS A 195 -17.06 5.62 10.01
CA CYS A 195 -17.14 6.00 11.42
C CYS A 195 -17.33 7.51 11.58
N SER A 196 -18.20 7.89 12.51
CA SER A 196 -18.62 9.28 12.67
C SER A 196 -18.60 9.79 14.11
N TRP A 197 -18.58 11.12 14.23
CA TRP A 197 -18.79 11.85 15.47
C TRP A 197 -20.17 11.57 16.11
N ASP A 198 -21.16 11.14 15.33
CA ASP A 198 -22.49 10.76 15.84
C ASP A 198 -22.51 9.48 16.70
N ARG A 199 -21.34 8.84 16.89
CA ARG A 199 -21.11 7.61 17.67
C ARG A 199 -21.64 6.36 16.97
N THR A 200 -21.92 6.43 15.67
CA THR A 200 -22.35 5.30 14.88
C THR A 200 -21.29 4.89 13.87
N VAL A 201 -21.28 3.59 13.54
CA VAL A 201 -20.68 3.11 12.30
C VAL A 201 -21.81 2.76 11.35
N LYS A 202 -21.81 3.31 10.14
CA LYS A 202 -22.75 2.89 9.10
C LYS A 202 -22.05 2.01 8.09
N ALA A 203 -22.72 0.95 7.68
CA ALA A 203 -22.28 0.06 6.61
C ALA A 203 -23.02 0.43 5.32
N TRP A 204 -22.27 0.41 4.22
CA TRP A 204 -22.74 0.77 2.89
C TRP A 204 -22.34 -0.32 1.91
N GLU A 205 -23.26 -0.76 1.07
CA GLU A 205 -22.93 -1.69 -0.01
C GLU A 205 -22.40 -0.90 -1.21
N LEU A 206 -21.26 -1.32 -1.74
CA LEU A 206 -20.69 -0.78 -2.96
C LEU A 206 -21.28 -1.48 -4.19
N THR A 207 -22.28 -0.85 -4.78
CA THR A 207 -22.88 -1.28 -6.06
C THR A 207 -22.21 -0.59 -7.25
N ASN A 208 -22.46 -1.06 -8.47
CA ASN A 208 -21.96 -0.40 -9.69
C ASN A 208 -22.52 1.01 -9.90
N THR A 209 -23.64 1.32 -9.25
CA THR A 209 -24.30 2.62 -9.34
C THR A 209 -23.92 3.56 -8.19
N GLY A 210 -23.27 3.05 -7.14
CA GLY A 210 -22.75 3.81 -6.01
C GLY A 210 -23.01 3.14 -4.66
N LEU A 211 -23.15 3.94 -3.60
CA LEU A 211 -23.31 3.45 -2.22
C LEU A 211 -24.78 3.37 -1.79
N THR A 212 -25.18 2.23 -1.23
CA THR A 212 -26.49 2.03 -0.60
C THR A 212 -26.32 1.77 0.89
N HIS A 213 -27.16 2.39 1.72
CA HIS A 213 -27.12 2.16 3.17
C HIS A 213 -27.62 0.74 3.49
N LEU A 214 -26.82 -0.03 4.23
CA LEU A 214 -27.20 -1.36 4.68
C LEU A 214 -27.69 -1.34 6.12
N THR A 215 -26.81 -0.94 7.04
CA THR A 215 -27.03 -1.09 8.48
C THR A 215 -26.32 0.00 9.27
N THR A 216 -26.84 0.28 10.46
CA THR A 216 -26.24 1.22 11.41
C THR A 216 -25.89 0.47 12.68
N TYR A 217 -24.62 0.52 13.05
CA TYR A 217 -24.11 -0.02 14.31
C TYR A 217 -24.06 1.13 15.31
N GLU A 218 -25.00 1.14 16.25
CA GLU A 218 -25.00 2.08 17.36
C GLU A 218 -24.02 1.64 18.44
N MET A 219 -23.03 2.48 18.71
CA MET A 219 -22.02 2.16 19.70
C MET A 219 -22.48 2.60 21.10
N ILE A 220 -22.40 1.69 22.07
CA ILE A 220 -22.66 1.99 23.49
C ILE A 220 -21.43 2.68 24.11
N VAL A 221 -21.08 3.84 23.58
CA VAL A 221 -19.99 4.71 24.05
C VAL A 221 -20.43 6.16 24.15
N SER A 222 -19.82 6.86 25.10
CA SER A 222 -20.13 8.26 25.39
C SER A 222 -19.50 9.28 24.43
N GLY A 223 -18.63 8.86 23.52
CA GLY A 223 -17.78 9.76 22.72
C GLY A 223 -17.69 9.36 21.25
N ALA A 224 -17.30 10.33 20.43
CA ALA A 224 -17.15 10.22 18.98
C ALA A 224 -16.23 9.06 18.57
N LEU A 225 -16.50 8.47 17.40
CA LEU A 225 -15.57 7.54 16.77
C LEU A 225 -14.57 8.31 15.91
N LEU A 226 -13.29 7.99 16.07
CA LEU A 226 -12.18 8.73 15.44
C LEU A 226 -11.47 7.92 14.35
N CYS A 227 -11.58 6.60 14.39
CA CYS A 227 -10.93 5.71 13.43
C CYS A 227 -11.66 4.38 13.31
N VAL A 228 -11.51 3.75 12.14
CA VAL A 228 -12.02 2.41 11.85
C VAL A 228 -11.02 1.66 10.96
N THR A 229 -10.81 0.38 11.23
CA THR A 229 -9.91 -0.46 10.44
C THR A 229 -10.51 -1.85 10.25
N SER A 230 -10.29 -2.45 9.10
CA SER A 230 -10.66 -3.84 8.80
C SER A 230 -9.43 -4.73 8.78
N CYS A 231 -9.67 -6.04 8.86
CA CYS A 231 -8.64 -7.05 8.62
C CYS A 231 -8.78 -7.55 7.17
N SER A 232 -7.66 -7.75 6.48
CA SER A 232 -7.64 -8.35 5.14
C SER A 232 -8.02 -9.83 5.16
N ASP A 233 -7.64 -10.54 6.22
CA ASP A 233 -7.70 -12.00 6.29
C ASP A 233 -9.00 -12.50 6.98
N LEU A 234 -9.61 -11.65 7.80
CA LEU A 234 -10.80 -11.95 8.59
C LEU A 234 -11.86 -10.88 8.32
N PRO A 235 -13.13 -11.24 8.07
CA PRO A 235 -14.19 -10.27 7.83
C PRO A 235 -14.63 -9.65 9.17
N ILE A 236 -13.74 -8.87 9.80
CA ILE A 236 -13.94 -8.16 11.06
C ILE A 236 -13.43 -6.74 10.91
N PHE A 237 -14.03 -5.82 11.68
CA PHE A 237 -13.56 -4.45 11.77
C PHE A 237 -13.48 -4.00 13.24
N ALA A 238 -12.58 -3.07 13.50
CA ALA A 238 -12.38 -2.47 14.81
C ALA A 238 -12.56 -0.95 14.73
N THR A 239 -13.11 -0.37 15.78
CA THR A 239 -13.39 1.07 15.89
C THR A 239 -12.72 1.64 17.13
N GLY A 240 -12.15 2.84 17.00
CA GLY A 240 -11.51 3.58 18.08
C GLY A 240 -12.33 4.81 18.45
N SER A 241 -12.57 5.01 19.74
CA SER A 241 -13.37 6.13 20.23
C SER A 241 -12.55 7.20 20.96
N PHE A 242 -13.08 8.42 20.99
CA PHE A 242 -12.62 9.49 21.88
C PHE A 242 -12.77 9.11 23.36
N SER A 243 -13.75 8.25 23.68
CA SER A 243 -13.95 7.67 25.01
C SER A 243 -12.96 6.55 25.36
N LYS A 244 -11.83 6.46 24.65
CA LYS A 244 -10.68 5.59 24.97
C LYS A 244 -10.93 4.10 24.75
N THR A 245 -12.10 3.75 24.23
CA THR A 245 -12.50 2.35 24.01
C THR A 245 -12.17 1.92 22.60
N VAL A 246 -11.84 0.64 22.47
CA VAL A 246 -11.82 -0.06 21.19
C VAL A 246 -12.94 -1.09 21.19
N LEU A 247 -13.72 -1.11 20.12
CA LEU A 247 -14.78 -2.07 19.88
C LEU A 247 -14.45 -2.87 18.63
N VAL A 248 -14.66 -4.19 18.69
CA VAL A 248 -14.42 -5.10 17.56
C VAL A 248 -15.75 -5.72 17.16
N PHE A 249 -16.01 -5.80 15.86
CA PHE A 249 -17.25 -6.28 15.28
C PHE A 249 -16.97 -7.39 14.27
N ASP A 250 -17.85 -8.40 14.29
CA ASP A 250 -18.01 -9.36 13.20
C ASP A 250 -19.39 -9.10 12.59
N PRO A 251 -19.47 -8.56 11.36
CA PRO A 251 -20.74 -8.24 10.71
C PRO A 251 -21.65 -9.46 10.54
N ARG A 252 -21.10 -10.70 10.61
CA ARG A 252 -21.86 -11.94 10.52
C ARG A 252 -22.52 -12.35 11.85
N LYS A 253 -22.02 -11.85 12.97
CA LYS A 253 -22.53 -12.16 14.33
C LYS A 253 -23.56 -11.16 14.84
N GLY A 254 -23.95 -10.19 14.00
CA GLY A 254 -24.94 -9.17 14.30
C GLY A 254 -24.32 -7.82 14.64
N TYR A 255 -25.09 -6.98 15.34
CA TYR A 255 -24.77 -5.56 15.54
C TYR A 255 -24.04 -5.26 16.85
N SER A 256 -23.89 -6.24 17.72
CA SER A 256 -23.17 -6.09 19.00
C SER A 256 -21.66 -6.33 18.83
N PRO A 257 -20.82 -5.60 19.57
CA PRO A 257 -19.38 -5.85 19.54
C PRO A 257 -19.04 -7.23 20.07
N ILE A 258 -18.15 -7.94 19.38
CA ILE A 258 -17.61 -9.24 19.82
C ILE A 258 -16.52 -9.07 20.88
N ALA A 259 -15.88 -7.90 20.92
CA ALA A 259 -14.93 -7.52 21.97
C ALA A 259 -15.04 -6.04 22.27
N ARG A 260 -14.86 -5.69 23.54
CA ARG A 260 -14.81 -4.32 24.05
C ARG A 260 -13.70 -4.22 25.07
N TYR A 261 -12.76 -3.31 24.85
CA TYR A 261 -11.67 -3.06 25.80
C TYR A 261 -11.29 -1.58 25.81
N GLN A 262 -10.62 -1.17 26.89
CA GLN A 262 -10.16 0.20 27.10
C GLN A 262 -8.64 0.20 27.27
N PRO A 263 -7.88 0.23 26.16
CA PRO A 263 -6.43 0.08 26.21
C PRO A 263 -5.69 1.34 26.67
N HIS A 264 -6.36 2.51 26.63
CA HIS A 264 -5.69 3.81 26.72
C HIS A 264 -6.31 4.73 27.78
N ASN A 265 -5.50 5.70 28.21
CA ASN A 265 -5.92 6.76 29.13
C ASN A 265 -6.44 8.01 28.42
N ARG A 266 -6.26 8.11 27.11
CA ARG A 266 -6.78 9.17 26.23
C ARG A 266 -7.41 8.60 24.96
N ALA A 267 -7.89 9.49 24.09
CA ALA A 267 -8.59 9.13 22.86
C ALA A 267 -7.76 8.19 21.98
N VAL A 268 -8.44 7.25 21.31
CA VAL A 268 -7.82 6.36 20.32
C VAL A 268 -7.86 7.03 18.96
N ILE A 269 -6.71 7.44 18.44
CA ILE A 269 -6.60 8.30 17.25
C ILE A 269 -6.55 7.48 15.97
N ARG A 270 -5.83 6.34 15.98
CA ARG A 270 -5.73 5.43 14.85
C ARG A 270 -5.67 3.98 15.29
N LEU A 271 -6.15 3.11 14.40
CA LEU A 271 -6.08 1.65 14.53
C LEU A 271 -5.40 1.05 13.32
N SER A 272 -4.72 -0.08 13.53
CA SER A 272 -4.27 -0.98 12.46
C SER A 272 -4.43 -2.41 12.93
N MET A 273 -4.86 -3.31 12.04
CA MET A 273 -5.24 -4.67 12.41
C MET A 273 -4.74 -5.68 11.35
N ASN A 274 -4.37 -6.87 11.79
CA ASN A 274 -4.18 -8.06 10.95
C ASN A 274 -5.01 -9.23 11.52
N SER A 275 -4.70 -10.47 11.16
CA SER A 275 -5.38 -11.66 11.68
C SER A 275 -5.07 -11.96 13.15
N ASP A 276 -3.92 -11.51 13.66
CA ASP A 276 -3.41 -11.88 14.99
C ASP A 276 -3.55 -10.77 16.03
N TYR A 277 -3.39 -9.51 15.63
CA TYR A 277 -3.22 -8.36 16.50
C TYR A 277 -4.08 -7.16 16.07
N ILE A 278 -4.50 -6.37 17.05
CA ILE A 278 -5.06 -5.02 16.87
C ILE A 278 -4.12 -4.04 17.56
N LEU A 279 -3.61 -3.09 16.79
CA LEU A 279 -2.80 -1.99 17.26
C LEU A 279 -3.67 -0.75 17.43
N SER A 280 -3.62 -0.14 18.61
CA SER A 280 -4.29 1.12 18.88
C SER A 280 -3.28 2.20 19.25
N ALA A 281 -3.32 3.33 18.55
CA ALA A 281 -2.50 4.51 18.79
C ALA A 281 -3.33 5.58 19.50
N SER A 282 -2.77 6.20 20.55
CA SER A 282 -3.49 7.17 21.38
C SER A 282 -2.69 8.43 21.67
N GLU A 283 -3.42 9.52 21.96
CA GLU A 283 -2.89 10.76 22.55
C GLU A 283 -2.19 10.55 23.89
N ASP A 284 -2.35 9.40 24.54
CA ASP A 284 -1.59 9.05 25.76
C ASP A 284 -0.12 8.70 25.50
N LYS A 285 0.34 8.87 24.24
CA LYS A 285 1.71 8.66 23.76
C LYS A 285 2.10 7.19 23.64
N SER A 286 1.13 6.28 23.75
CA SER A 286 1.36 4.84 23.65
C SER A 286 0.67 4.21 22.46
N VAL A 287 1.22 3.08 22.04
CA VAL A 287 0.57 2.12 21.15
C VAL A 287 0.30 0.85 21.95
N SER A 288 -0.97 0.46 22.04
CA SER A 288 -1.38 -0.80 22.69
C SER A 288 -1.53 -1.89 21.65
N ILE A 289 -1.04 -3.08 21.98
CA ILE A 289 -1.12 -4.28 21.17
C ILE A 289 -2.09 -5.25 21.85
N TRP A 290 -3.21 -5.51 21.20
CA TRP A 290 -4.21 -6.48 21.63
C TRP A 290 -4.08 -7.75 20.80
N ASP A 291 -3.97 -8.89 21.47
CA ASP A 291 -3.94 -10.21 20.84
C ASP A 291 -5.38 -10.70 20.65
N GLN A 292 -5.75 -10.94 19.38
CA GLN A 292 -7.11 -11.31 19.02
C GLN A 292 -7.49 -12.72 19.46
N ARG A 293 -6.52 -13.63 19.49
CA ARG A 293 -6.74 -15.02 19.90
C ARG A 293 -6.83 -15.12 21.41
N ALA A 294 -5.97 -14.41 22.13
CA ALA A 294 -5.98 -14.41 23.59
C ALA A 294 -7.06 -13.49 24.18
N GLY A 295 -7.60 -12.55 23.40
CA GLY A 295 -8.65 -11.63 23.83
C GLY A 295 -8.18 -10.60 24.87
N ARG A 296 -6.88 -10.30 24.94
CA ARG A 296 -6.30 -9.43 25.98
C ARG A 296 -5.24 -8.49 25.42
N ILE A 297 -4.98 -7.41 26.17
CA ILE A 297 -3.86 -6.52 25.89
C ILE A 297 -2.57 -7.28 26.19
N MET A 298 -1.76 -7.49 25.17
CA MET A 298 -0.48 -8.18 25.28
C MET A 298 0.60 -7.23 25.81
N LYS A 299 0.67 -6.02 25.23
CA LYS A 299 1.72 -5.05 25.55
C LYS A 299 1.26 -3.64 25.22
N THR A 300 1.77 -2.67 25.98
CA THR A 300 1.63 -1.24 25.68
C THR A 300 3.02 -0.65 25.55
N VAL A 301 3.30 -0.01 24.42
CA VAL A 301 4.61 0.56 24.10
C VAL A 301 4.51 2.08 24.08
N MET A 302 5.31 2.74 24.91
CA MET A 302 5.44 4.20 24.87
C MET A 302 6.36 4.60 23.72
N ILE A 303 5.83 5.38 22.77
CA ILE A 303 6.55 5.72 21.53
C ILE A 303 7.48 6.91 21.75
N SER A 304 6.99 7.94 22.44
CA SER A 304 7.73 9.18 22.72
C SER A 304 7.29 9.75 24.07
N LYS A 305 8.16 10.55 24.70
CA LYS A 305 7.83 11.29 25.92
C LYS A 305 7.18 12.63 25.63
N GLU A 306 7.45 13.22 24.47
CA GLU A 306 7.08 14.60 24.14
C GLU A 306 5.94 14.67 23.12
N SER A 307 5.80 13.64 22.31
CA SER A 307 4.89 13.57 21.17
C SER A 307 4.02 12.31 21.24
N PHE A 308 2.94 12.26 20.44
CA PHE A 308 1.97 11.19 20.46
C PHE A 308 1.70 10.61 19.07
N PRO A 309 1.51 9.28 18.96
CA PRO A 309 1.33 8.61 17.69
C PRO A 309 0.05 9.08 16.99
N MET A 310 0.22 9.54 15.75
CA MET A 310 -0.84 10.08 14.89
C MET A 310 -1.27 9.09 13.81
N SER A 311 -0.38 8.18 13.43
CA SER A 311 -0.62 7.18 12.39
C SER A 311 0.07 5.87 12.73
N VAL A 312 -0.55 4.76 12.35
CA VAL A 312 -0.01 3.41 12.53
C VAL A 312 -0.34 2.56 11.31
N SER A 313 0.65 1.82 10.83
CA SER A 313 0.49 0.90 9.73
C SER A 313 1.28 -0.36 10.02
N MET A 314 0.62 -1.50 9.91
CA MET A 314 1.17 -2.81 10.18
C MET A 314 1.29 -3.62 8.90
N ASN A 315 2.47 -4.21 8.71
CA ASN A 315 2.70 -5.30 7.79
C ASN A 315 3.23 -6.50 8.60
N LYS A 316 3.05 -7.74 8.13
CA LYS A 316 3.32 -8.98 8.89
C LYS A 316 4.74 -9.06 9.50
N GLY A 317 5.71 -8.33 8.94
CA GLY A 317 7.09 -8.26 9.46
C GLY A 317 7.46 -7.00 10.26
N ILE A 318 6.66 -5.93 10.21
CA ILE A 318 7.07 -4.62 10.73
C ILE A 318 5.85 -3.73 11.00
N VAL A 319 5.95 -2.92 12.04
CA VAL A 319 4.95 -1.89 12.35
C VAL A 319 5.64 -0.54 12.31
N TYR A 320 5.07 0.37 11.53
CA TYR A 320 5.48 1.75 11.46
C TYR A 320 4.47 2.60 12.23
N VAL A 321 5.00 3.57 12.97
CA VAL A 321 4.20 4.54 13.73
C VAL A 321 4.71 5.94 13.43
N GLY A 322 3.83 6.79 12.90
CA GLY A 322 4.12 8.20 12.66
C GLY A 322 3.68 9.05 13.85
N ASP A 323 4.56 9.93 14.29
CA ASP A 323 4.37 10.75 15.48
C ASP A 323 3.99 12.20 15.13
N SER A 324 3.41 12.92 16.09
CA SER A 324 3.09 14.35 15.95
C SER A 324 4.34 15.24 15.82
N GLY A 325 5.50 14.74 16.26
CA GLY A 325 6.81 15.41 16.16
C GLY A 325 7.61 15.09 14.89
N ALA A 326 6.96 14.71 13.79
CA ALA A 326 7.62 14.37 12.50
C ALA A 326 8.61 13.18 12.57
N LYS A 327 8.45 12.30 13.56
CA LYS A 327 9.29 11.10 13.75
C LYS A 327 8.57 9.85 13.30
N LEU A 328 9.32 8.94 12.70
CA LEU A 328 8.86 7.63 12.28
C LEU A 328 9.49 6.57 13.20
N HIS A 329 8.66 5.82 13.89
CA HIS A 329 9.05 4.77 14.82
C HIS A 329 8.79 3.40 14.20
N VAL A 330 9.71 2.46 14.44
CA VAL A 330 9.63 1.10 13.93
C VAL A 330 9.60 0.11 15.07
N LEU A 331 8.54 -0.69 15.11
CA LEU A 331 8.33 -1.79 16.05
C LEU A 331 8.47 -3.12 15.30
N ASN A 332 9.06 -4.13 15.96
CA ASN A 332 9.20 -5.46 15.41
C ASN A 332 8.19 -6.44 16.03
N PRO A 333 7.14 -6.86 15.30
CA PRO A 333 6.15 -7.81 15.80
C PRO A 333 6.75 -9.14 16.28
N LYS A 334 7.83 -9.62 15.64
CA LYS A 334 8.47 -10.90 15.96
C LYS A 334 9.29 -10.89 17.25
N LYS A 335 9.63 -9.70 17.76
CA LYS A 335 10.34 -9.51 19.03
C LYS A 335 9.45 -8.72 19.98
N ASP A 336 8.27 -9.25 20.26
CA ASP A 336 7.29 -8.68 21.21
C ASP A 336 7.04 -7.18 21.01
N PHE A 337 6.97 -6.72 19.76
CA PHE A 337 6.75 -5.30 19.43
C PHE A 337 7.75 -4.34 20.11
N GLU A 338 9.01 -4.76 20.28
CA GLU A 338 10.05 -3.88 20.79
C GLU A 338 10.30 -2.69 19.84
N LEU A 339 10.48 -1.50 20.43
CA LEU A 339 10.89 -0.30 19.72
C LEU A 339 12.33 -0.46 19.24
N LYS A 340 12.49 -0.75 17.95
CA LYS A 340 13.81 -1.02 17.39
C LYS A 340 14.53 0.28 17.08
N LYS A 341 13.88 1.17 16.33
CA LYS A 341 14.50 2.39 15.79
C LYS A 341 13.49 3.53 15.70
N CYS A 342 14.02 4.74 15.77
CA CYS A 342 13.33 5.99 15.56
C CYS A 342 14.10 6.78 14.50
N TYR A 343 13.40 7.26 13.47
CA TYR A 343 13.97 8.07 12.41
C TYR A 343 13.35 9.46 12.43
N THR A 344 14.18 10.48 12.32
CA THR A 344 13.71 11.83 12.01
C THR A 344 13.41 11.87 10.52
N THR A 345 12.15 12.15 10.17
CA THR A 345 11.76 12.27 8.76
C THR A 345 12.12 13.65 8.23
N LYS A 346 12.01 13.84 6.90
CA LYS A 346 12.14 15.17 6.27
C LYS A 346 10.89 16.05 6.49
N HIS A 347 9.84 15.52 7.12
CA HIS A 347 8.63 16.30 7.41
C HIS A 347 8.92 17.39 8.45
N GLU A 348 8.23 18.52 8.31
CA GLU A 348 8.32 19.64 9.26
C GLU A 348 7.23 19.54 10.34
N LYS A 349 6.15 18.79 10.06
CA LYS A 349 4.98 18.65 10.93
C LYS A 349 4.61 17.17 11.16
N ALA A 350 3.54 16.97 11.94
CA ALA A 350 2.99 15.68 12.31
C ALA A 350 2.71 14.75 11.12
N ILE A 351 3.04 13.47 11.27
CA ILE A 351 2.76 12.42 10.29
C ILE A 351 1.36 11.86 10.51
N THR A 352 0.41 12.35 9.74
CA THR A 352 -1.03 12.04 9.82
C THR A 352 -1.43 10.82 8.99
N GLY A 353 -0.73 10.60 7.87
CA GLY A 353 -0.97 9.48 6.97
C GLY A 353 0.24 8.55 6.94
N LEU A 354 0.00 7.25 7.02
CA LEU A 354 1.05 6.24 6.96
C LEU A 354 0.51 5.01 6.26
N HIS A 355 1.15 4.65 5.15
CA HIS A 355 0.75 3.50 4.37
C HIS A 355 1.98 2.68 3.97
N VAL A 356 1.97 1.40 4.33
CA VAL A 356 3.02 0.45 4.01
C VAL A 356 2.48 -0.46 2.91
N ALA A 357 3.15 -0.45 1.75
CA ALA A 357 2.88 -1.36 0.66
C ALA A 357 4.13 -2.21 0.37
N PRO A 358 3.99 -3.33 -0.36
CA PRO A 358 5.14 -4.09 -0.82
C PRO A 358 6.09 -3.17 -1.61
N GLY A 359 7.32 -2.99 -1.12
CA GLY A 359 8.36 -2.21 -1.79
C GLY A 359 8.30 -0.69 -1.63
N CYS A 360 7.29 -0.12 -0.96
CA CYS A 360 7.27 1.30 -0.64
C CYS A 360 6.59 1.63 0.69
N LEU A 361 7.06 2.70 1.31
CA LEU A 361 6.44 3.29 2.49
C LEU A 361 6.05 4.73 2.14
N ILE A 362 4.79 5.09 2.36
CA ILE A 362 4.27 6.43 2.05
C ILE A 362 3.91 7.11 3.36
N THR A 363 4.44 8.32 3.57
CA THR A 363 4.13 9.16 4.73
C THR A 363 3.48 10.46 4.25
N GLY A 364 2.36 10.83 4.86
CA GLY A 364 1.68 12.11 4.64
C GLY A 364 1.75 12.96 5.89
N SER A 365 1.91 14.26 5.71
CA SER A 365 2.10 15.21 6.81
C SER A 365 1.22 16.46 6.68
N LEU A 366 1.03 17.14 7.81
CA LEU A 366 0.37 18.45 7.89
C LEU A 366 1.21 19.57 7.23
N ASP A 367 2.45 19.31 6.85
CA ASP A 367 3.30 20.25 6.09
C ASP A 367 2.96 20.28 4.59
N LYS A 368 1.87 19.61 4.17
CA LYS A 368 1.41 19.49 2.78
C LYS A 368 2.31 18.61 1.90
N THR A 369 3.21 17.84 2.51
CA THR A 369 4.08 16.92 1.78
C THR A 369 3.63 15.48 1.96
N VAL A 370 3.75 14.72 0.87
CA VAL A 370 3.71 13.26 0.87
C VAL A 370 5.09 12.78 0.45
N ILE A 371 5.72 11.97 1.29
CA ILE A 371 7.05 11.45 1.03
C ILE A 371 6.96 9.95 0.79
N ILE A 372 7.63 9.53 -0.27
CA ILE A 372 7.75 8.12 -0.65
C ILE A 372 9.13 7.64 -0.26
N TRP A 373 9.16 6.55 0.49
CA TRP A 373 10.34 5.94 1.04
C TRP A 373 10.53 4.54 0.46
N SER A 374 11.77 4.20 0.22
CA SER A 374 12.20 2.82 0.06
C SER A 374 12.24 2.17 1.45
N PRO A 375 11.67 0.97 1.63
CA PRO A 375 11.57 0.26 2.91
C PRO A 375 12.91 -0.35 3.39
N THR A 376 13.98 0.42 3.30
CA THR A 376 15.33 0.07 3.79
C THR A 376 15.47 0.38 5.28
N ASP A 377 16.58 -0.07 5.88
CA ASP A 377 16.98 0.30 7.25
C ASP A 377 18.29 1.11 7.19
N PRO A 378 18.27 2.46 7.33
CA PRO A 378 17.12 3.34 7.52
C PRO A 378 16.27 3.54 6.25
N PRO A 379 14.98 3.95 6.35
CA PRO A 379 14.15 4.25 5.19
C PRO A 379 14.80 5.31 4.32
N GLN A 380 15.04 4.97 3.06
CA GLN A 380 15.66 5.89 2.11
C GLN A 380 14.61 6.72 1.41
N HIS A 381 14.82 8.03 1.37
CA HIS A 381 13.97 8.94 0.61
C HIS A 381 14.04 8.61 -0.88
N VAL A 382 12.88 8.43 -1.51
CA VAL A 382 12.76 8.27 -2.96
C VAL A 382 12.31 9.57 -3.57
N GLU A 383 11.16 10.10 -3.12
CA GLU A 383 10.58 11.30 -3.70
C GLU A 383 9.73 12.08 -2.68
N THR A 384 9.60 13.39 -2.88
CA THR A 384 8.70 14.26 -2.13
C THR A 384 7.67 14.87 -3.08
N LEU A 385 6.39 14.61 -2.82
CA LEU A 385 5.26 15.22 -3.49
C LEU A 385 4.75 16.38 -2.64
N THR A 386 4.69 17.58 -3.21
CA THR A 386 4.16 18.77 -2.53
C THR A 386 2.78 19.08 -3.07
N SER A 387 1.81 19.16 -2.17
CA SER A 387 0.45 19.60 -2.48
C SER A 387 0.35 21.13 -2.42
N PRO A 388 -0.21 21.80 -3.44
CA PRO A 388 -0.47 23.23 -3.36
C PRO A 388 -1.77 23.55 -2.60
N TYR A 389 -2.69 22.60 -2.44
CA TYR A 389 -4.06 22.88 -1.98
C TYR A 389 -4.27 22.75 -0.46
N GLY A 390 -3.24 22.37 0.33
CA GLY A 390 -3.33 22.28 1.79
C GLY A 390 -2.79 20.99 2.43
N GLU A 391 -3.15 20.77 3.71
CA GLU A 391 -2.60 19.71 4.57
C GLU A 391 -3.05 18.30 4.11
N VAL A 392 -2.27 17.25 4.40
CA VAL A 392 -2.64 15.87 4.07
C VAL A 392 -3.21 15.19 5.32
N PRO A 393 -4.52 14.92 5.41
CA PRO A 393 -5.13 14.36 6.62
C PRO A 393 -5.02 12.83 6.70
N SER A 394 -4.95 12.15 5.55
CA SER A 394 -4.89 10.69 5.44
C SER A 394 -4.25 10.25 4.13
N VAL A 395 -3.62 9.07 4.15
CA VAL A 395 -3.00 8.42 2.99
C VAL A 395 -3.40 6.94 2.99
N LYS A 396 -4.02 6.44 1.90
CA LYS A 396 -4.32 5.02 1.70
C LYS A 396 -4.09 4.60 0.25
N ASN A 397 -3.41 3.47 0.03
CA ASN A 397 -3.24 2.81 -1.28
C ASN A 397 -2.90 3.77 -2.44
N ILE A 398 -1.85 4.59 -2.30
CA ILE A 398 -1.30 5.53 -3.32
C ILE A 398 -2.12 6.82 -3.55
N VAL A 399 -3.38 6.91 -3.09
CA VAL A 399 -4.13 8.17 -3.12
C VAL A 399 -3.96 8.95 -1.82
N TYR A 400 -3.65 10.23 -1.96
CA TYR A 400 -3.63 11.21 -0.89
C TYR A 400 -4.57 12.36 -1.27
N PHE A 401 -5.37 12.81 -0.30
CA PHE A 401 -6.23 13.97 -0.50
C PHE A 401 -5.68 15.16 0.24
N ILE A 402 -6.06 16.32 -0.27
CA ILE A 402 -5.56 17.59 0.20
C ILE A 402 -6.69 18.32 0.90
N ARG A 403 -6.43 18.77 2.13
CA ARG A 403 -7.33 19.60 2.92
C ARG A 403 -7.35 21.01 2.34
N SER A 404 -8.37 21.35 1.55
CA SER A 404 -8.59 22.73 1.13
C SER A 404 -8.94 23.60 2.35
N THR A 405 -8.14 24.63 2.60
CA THR A 405 -8.48 25.71 3.54
C THR A 405 -9.01 26.89 2.74
N ILE A 406 -10.32 26.89 2.47
CA ILE A 406 -11.05 28.10 2.04
C ILE A 406 -12.12 28.38 3.08
#